data_AF-A0A7J7Q9F5-F1
#
_entry.id   AF-A0A7J7Q9F5-F1
#
_cell.length_a   1.000
_cell.length_b   1.000
_cell.length_c   1.000
_cell.angle_alpha   90.00
_cell.angle_beta   90.00
_cell.angle_gamma   90.00
#
_symmetry.space_group_name_H-M   'P 1'
#
loop_
_entity.id
_entity.type
_entity.pdbx_description
1 polymer ?
#
loop_
_entity_poly.entity_id
_entity_poly.type
_entity_poly.pdbx_seq_one_letter_code
_entity_poly.pdbx_strand_id
1 'polypeptide(L)'
;MLARFGPGSAGTAARTSLVALNLSYNGISAEGLGFLKELPQLLRLEVRAMRPELTDGAAKALVRCSRLELLDLAFNDFSSEGVRQLGCGQLQRLRHLNLRSNVQVEKSGVIAAAAGLSALTY
;
A
#
# COMPACT_ATOMS: atom_id res chain seq x y z
N MET A 1 1.85 10.75 -17.15
CA MET A 1 2.02 9.84 -18.31
C MET A 1 0.85 8.85 -18.26
N LEU A 2 -0.19 9.07 -19.06
CA LEU A 2 -1.42 8.27 -19.09
C LEU A 2 -1.15 6.98 -19.87
N ALA A 3 -1.36 5.81 -19.26
CA ALA A 3 -1.23 4.53 -19.95
C ALA A 3 -2.44 4.30 -20.86
N ARG A 4 -2.22 4.27 -22.18
CA ARG A 4 -3.19 3.79 -23.18
C ARG A 4 -3.07 2.28 -23.31
N PHE A 5 -4.18 1.56 -23.16
CA PHE A 5 -4.29 0.14 -23.51
C PHE A 5 -4.76 0.02 -24.96
N GLY A 6 -4.03 -0.74 -25.78
CA GLY A 6 -4.50 -1.25 -27.07
C GLY A 6 -4.78 -2.75 -26.94
N PRO A 7 -5.82 -3.31 -27.59
CA PRO A 7 -6.11 -4.74 -27.52
C PRO A 7 -5.24 -5.48 -28.52
N GLY A 8 -4.39 -6.40 -28.05
CA GLY A 8 -3.58 -7.22 -28.95
C GLY A 8 -2.74 -8.28 -28.24
N SER A 9 -2.98 -9.53 -28.65
CA SER A 9 -2.22 -10.76 -28.40
C SER A 9 -2.40 -11.48 -27.05
N ALA A 10 -2.93 -12.70 -27.17
CA ALA A 10 -2.98 -13.73 -26.16
C ALA A 10 -1.59 -14.36 -25.93
N GLY A 11 -1.33 -14.77 -24.69
CA GLY A 11 -0.18 -15.61 -24.31
C GLY A 11 0.87 -14.86 -23.49
N THR A 12 1.05 -15.31 -22.25
CA THR A 12 1.83 -14.69 -21.15
C THR A 12 1.09 -13.55 -20.45
N ALA A 13 0.78 -13.72 -19.16
CA ALA A 13 0.39 -12.61 -18.31
C ALA A 13 1.50 -11.57 -18.41
N ALA A 14 1.26 -10.48 -19.14
CA ALA A 14 2.18 -9.37 -19.23
C ALA A 14 2.45 -8.94 -17.78
N ARG A 15 3.64 -9.28 -17.26
CA ARG A 15 4.04 -8.89 -15.91
C ARG A 15 4.19 -7.39 -15.96
N THR A 16 3.16 -6.69 -15.51
CA THR A 16 3.10 -5.24 -15.46
C THR A 16 4.38 -4.73 -14.82
N SER A 17 5.20 -4.01 -15.58
CA SER A 17 6.49 -3.45 -15.17
C SER A 17 6.35 -2.19 -14.32
N LEU A 18 5.17 -1.98 -13.72
CA LEU A 18 4.87 -0.77 -12.98
C LEU A 18 5.66 -0.76 -11.67
N VAL A 19 6.54 0.24 -11.55
CA VAL A 19 7.43 0.43 -10.41
C VAL A 19 6.85 1.42 -9.40
N ALA A 20 6.06 2.38 -9.85
CA ALA A 20 5.44 3.39 -9.02
C ALA A 20 3.97 3.58 -9.41
N LEU A 21 3.10 3.65 -8.42
CA LEU A 21 1.67 3.83 -8.59
C LEU A 21 1.15 4.87 -7.61
N ASN A 22 0.45 5.87 -8.12
CA ASN A 22 -0.25 6.85 -7.30
C ASN A 22 -1.75 6.74 -7.57
N LEU A 23 -2.50 6.42 -6.53
CA LEU A 23 -3.95 6.27 -6.50
C LEU A 23 -4.61 7.29 -5.57
N SER A 24 -3.86 8.26 -5.07
CA SER A 24 -4.37 9.26 -4.12
C SER A 24 -5.58 10.02 -4.69
N TYR A 25 -6.53 10.39 -3.83
CA TYR A 25 -7.74 11.18 -4.19
C TYR A 25 -8.69 10.49 -5.18
N ASN A 26 -8.79 9.16 -5.17
CA ASN A 26 -9.65 8.43 -6.12
C ASN A 26 -10.80 7.63 -5.49
N GLY A 27 -11.02 7.68 -4.16
CA GLY A 27 -12.15 7.01 -3.50
C GLY A 27 -12.19 5.47 -3.64
N ILE A 28 -11.06 4.85 -4.01
CA ILE A 28 -10.90 3.39 -4.10
C ILE A 28 -10.98 2.78 -2.70
N SER A 29 -11.84 1.77 -2.53
CA SER A 29 -11.97 1.03 -1.27
C SER A 29 -10.84 0.02 -1.05
N ALA A 30 -10.81 -0.57 0.15
CA ALA A 30 -9.92 -1.69 0.49
C ALA A 30 -10.00 -2.85 -0.52
N GLU A 31 -11.20 -3.23 -0.95
CA GLU A 31 -11.43 -4.28 -1.95
C GLU A 31 -10.89 -3.87 -3.32
N GLY A 32 -11.04 -2.58 -3.66
CA GLY A 32 -10.53 -1.99 -4.89
C GLY A 32 -9.01 -2.06 -5.01
N LEU A 33 -8.26 -2.21 -3.91
CA LEU A 33 -6.81 -2.46 -3.94
C LEU A 33 -6.42 -3.92 -4.20
N GLY A 34 -7.38 -4.83 -4.40
CA GLY A 34 -7.12 -6.24 -4.65
C GLY A 34 -6.24 -6.53 -5.87
N PHE A 35 -6.18 -5.61 -6.85
CA PHE A 35 -5.34 -5.74 -8.04
C PHE A 35 -3.84 -5.54 -7.78
N LEU A 36 -3.44 -5.00 -6.60
CA LEU A 36 -2.02 -4.79 -6.27
C LEU A 36 -1.20 -6.10 -6.32
N LYS A 37 -1.86 -7.25 -6.13
CA LYS A 37 -1.24 -8.58 -6.28
C LYS A 37 -0.69 -8.86 -7.68
N GLU A 38 -1.24 -8.19 -8.69
CA GLU A 38 -0.85 -8.32 -10.11
C GLU A 38 0.30 -7.35 -10.48
N LEU A 39 0.83 -6.60 -9.49
CA LEU A 39 1.93 -5.65 -9.66
C LEU A 39 3.20 -6.10 -8.90
N PRO A 40 3.81 -7.25 -9.27
CA PRO A 40 4.91 -7.84 -8.50
C PRO A 40 6.22 -7.05 -8.56
N GLN A 41 6.29 -5.97 -9.35
CA GLN A 41 7.46 -5.09 -9.48
C GLN A 41 7.28 -3.74 -8.77
N LEU A 42 6.16 -3.53 -8.06
CA LEU A 42 5.84 -2.25 -7.46
C LEU A 42 6.78 -1.95 -6.28
N LEU A 43 7.48 -0.81 -6.37
CA LEU A 43 8.40 -0.30 -5.36
C LEU A 43 7.81 0.90 -4.60
N ARG A 44 6.91 1.67 -5.24
CA ARG A 44 6.28 2.85 -4.63
C ARG A 44 4.78 2.83 -4.80
N LEU A 45 4.07 3.02 -3.70
CA LEU A 45 2.61 3.12 -3.69
C LEU A 45 2.19 4.34 -2.86
N GLU A 46 1.43 5.22 -3.49
CA GLU A 46 0.77 6.34 -2.83
C GLU A 46 -0.74 6.15 -2.93
N VAL A 47 -1.42 6.06 -1.79
CA VAL A 47 -2.87 5.91 -1.66
C VAL A 47 -3.37 6.89 -0.60
N ARG A 48 -3.13 8.19 -0.81
CA ARG A 48 -3.49 9.24 0.16
C ARG A 48 -4.91 9.77 -0.02
N ALA A 49 -5.48 10.29 1.06
CA ALA A 49 -6.74 11.04 1.04
C ALA A 49 -7.88 10.27 0.37
N MET A 50 -8.08 9.03 0.84
CA MET A 50 -9.08 8.07 0.34
C MET A 50 -10.20 7.84 1.35
N ARG A 51 -10.47 8.81 2.23
CA ARG A 51 -11.54 8.70 3.23
C ARG A 51 -12.91 8.88 2.58
N PRO A 52 -13.95 8.18 3.10
CA PRO A 52 -13.92 7.16 4.17
C PRO A 52 -13.56 5.73 3.74
N GLU A 53 -13.25 5.49 2.47
CA GLU A 53 -13.25 4.15 1.87
C GLU A 53 -12.01 3.31 2.21
N LEU A 54 -10.88 3.96 2.49
CA LEU A 54 -9.63 3.29 2.82
C LEU A 54 -9.37 3.22 4.34
N THR A 55 -9.74 2.07 4.91
CA THR A 55 -9.63 1.74 6.34
C THR A 55 -8.71 0.52 6.54
N ASP A 56 -8.67 -0.04 7.75
CA ASP A 56 -7.86 -1.22 8.13
C ASP A 56 -8.01 -2.42 7.18
N GLY A 57 -9.16 -2.59 6.53
CA GLY A 57 -9.38 -3.66 5.55
C GLY A 57 -8.37 -3.65 4.41
N ALA A 58 -7.84 -2.48 4.06
CA ALA A 58 -6.84 -2.31 3.00
C ALA A 58 -5.49 -2.95 3.36
N ALA A 59 -5.17 -3.14 4.65
CA ALA A 59 -3.93 -3.76 5.09
C ALA A 59 -3.72 -5.13 4.43
N LYS A 60 -4.78 -5.93 4.27
CA LYS A 60 -4.74 -7.26 3.63
C LYS A 60 -4.23 -7.24 2.19
N ALA A 61 -4.54 -6.18 1.44
CA ALA A 61 -4.04 -6.00 0.07
C ALA A 61 -2.60 -5.48 0.09
N LEU A 62 -2.32 -4.50 0.95
CA LEU A 62 -1.02 -3.82 1.03
C LEU A 62 0.10 -4.77 1.46
N VAL A 63 -0.13 -5.66 2.44
CA VAL A 63 0.88 -6.58 2.97
C VAL A 63 1.47 -7.56 1.96
N ARG A 64 0.84 -7.70 0.78
CA ARG A 64 1.27 -8.61 -0.29
C ARG A 64 2.29 -7.98 -1.24
N CYS A 65 2.52 -6.67 -1.15
CA CYS A 65 3.45 -5.95 -2.01
C CYS A 65 4.89 -6.13 -1.53
N SER A 66 5.45 -7.34 -1.67
CA SER A 66 6.71 -7.74 -1.01
C SER A 66 7.96 -6.96 -1.43
N ARG A 67 7.90 -6.23 -2.55
CA ARG A 67 8.99 -5.39 -3.05
C ARG A 67 8.83 -3.91 -2.71
N LEU A 68 7.74 -3.53 -2.07
CA LEU A 68 7.45 -2.14 -1.79
C LEU A 68 8.51 -1.54 -0.87
N GLU A 69 9.06 -0.41 -1.29
CA GLU A 69 10.07 0.36 -0.56
C GLU A 69 9.48 1.63 0.05
N LEU A 70 8.42 2.18 -0.59
CA LEU A 70 7.69 3.35 -0.11
C LEU A 70 6.19 3.10 -0.16
N LEU A 71 5.55 3.36 0.99
CA LEU A 71 4.10 3.32 1.16
C LEU A 71 3.62 4.63 1.81
N ASP A 72 2.81 5.39 1.07
CA ASP A 72 2.17 6.59 1.59
C ASP A 72 0.66 6.35 1.80
N LEU A 73 0.27 6.30 3.07
CA LEU A 73 -1.11 6.13 3.56
C LEU A 73 -1.62 7.39 4.27
N ALA A 74 -0.99 8.55 4.03
CA ALA A 74 -1.39 9.76 4.72
C ALA A 74 -2.84 10.17 4.40
N PHE A 75 -3.49 10.80 5.39
CA PHE A 75 -4.85 11.32 5.29
C PHE A 75 -5.91 10.24 5.00
N ASN A 76 -5.75 9.03 5.53
CA ASN A 76 -6.75 7.96 5.47
C ASN A 76 -7.36 7.69 6.86
N ASP A 77 -8.11 6.60 7.00
CA ASP A 77 -8.78 6.22 8.26
C ASP A 77 -8.29 4.87 8.79
N PHE A 78 -6.97 4.70 8.83
CA PHE A 78 -6.36 3.55 9.51
C PHE A 78 -6.36 3.75 11.02
N SER A 79 -6.58 2.65 11.74
CA SER A 79 -6.40 2.55 13.19
C SER A 79 -5.02 1.95 13.53
N SER A 80 -4.68 1.96 14.81
CA SER A 80 -3.50 1.25 15.34
C SER A 80 -3.46 -0.23 14.97
N GLU A 81 -4.62 -0.89 14.87
CA GLU A 81 -4.69 -2.32 14.52
C GLU A 81 -4.41 -2.55 13.04
N GLY A 82 -4.98 -1.74 12.15
CA GLY A 82 -4.67 -1.80 10.71
C GLY A 82 -3.18 -1.52 10.44
N VAL A 83 -2.59 -0.55 11.14
CA VAL A 83 -1.15 -0.27 11.03
C VAL A 83 -0.32 -1.45 11.54
N ARG A 84 -0.67 -2.07 12.67
CA ARG A 84 0.01 -3.27 13.18
C ARG A 84 -0.02 -4.41 12.15
N GLN A 85 -1.15 -4.61 11.47
CA GLN A 85 -1.26 -5.65 10.42
C GLN A 85 -0.28 -5.44 9.28
N LEU A 86 0.08 -4.18 8.94
CA LEU A 86 1.12 -3.91 7.94
C LEU A 86 2.46 -4.52 8.36
N GLY A 87 2.81 -4.46 9.65
CA GLY A 87 4.04 -5.03 10.19
C GLY A 87 4.05 -6.56 10.27
N CYS A 88 2.89 -7.22 10.34
CA CYS A 88 2.81 -8.67 10.25
C CYS A 88 2.90 -9.21 8.81
N GLY A 89 3.05 -8.32 7.82
CA GLY A 89 3.00 -8.62 6.39
C GLY A 89 4.33 -9.00 5.74
N GLN A 90 4.32 -9.09 4.40
CA GLN A 90 5.50 -9.39 3.58
C GLN A 90 6.27 -8.12 3.14
N LEU A 91 6.06 -6.97 3.81
CA LEU A 91 6.64 -5.67 3.49
C LEU A 91 8.13 -5.55 3.93
N GLN A 92 8.93 -6.59 3.68
CA GLN A 92 10.30 -6.75 4.19
C GLN A 92 11.31 -5.77 3.56
N ARG A 93 10.93 -5.08 2.48
CA ARG A 93 11.75 -4.05 1.83
C ARG A 93 11.29 -2.63 2.11
N LEU A 94 10.24 -2.46 2.92
CA LEU A 94 9.63 -1.16 3.15
C LEU A 94 10.57 -0.29 3.99
N ARG A 95 11.01 0.82 3.40
CA ARG A 95 11.93 1.78 4.01
C ARG A 95 11.21 3.03 4.49
N HIS A 96 10.15 3.41 3.77
CA HIS A 96 9.38 4.61 4.06
C HIS A 96 7.90 4.26 4.20
N LEU A 97 7.35 4.57 5.37
CA LEU A 97 5.93 4.45 5.67
C LEU A 97 5.42 5.81 6.18
N ASN A 98 4.52 6.43 5.43
CA ASN A 98 3.88 7.67 5.83
C ASN A 98 2.45 7.40 6.32
N LEU A 99 2.20 7.66 7.61
CA LEU A 99 0.90 7.49 8.27
C LEU A 99 0.29 8.82 8.71
N ARG A 100 0.84 9.96 8.25
CA ARG A 100 0.40 11.30 8.67
C ARG A 100 -1.11 11.46 8.54
N SER A 101 -1.71 12.11 9.53
CA SER A 101 -3.15 12.39 9.54
C SER A 101 -4.06 11.16 9.55
N ASN A 102 -3.60 9.97 9.96
CA ASN A 102 -4.47 8.88 10.40
C ASN A 102 -4.72 9.05 11.91
N VAL A 103 -5.84 9.70 12.26
CA VAL A 103 -6.07 10.22 13.62
C VAL A 103 -6.30 9.14 14.68
N GLN A 104 -6.61 7.92 14.25
CA GLN A 104 -6.84 6.75 15.10
C GLN A 104 -5.56 5.91 15.32
N VAL A 105 -4.43 6.31 14.73
CA VAL A 105 -3.15 5.63 14.90
C VAL A 105 -2.43 6.19 16.12
N GLU A 106 -2.32 5.35 17.14
CA GLU A 106 -1.55 5.64 18.34
C GLU A 106 -0.09 5.21 18.19
N LYS A 107 0.76 5.76 19.06
CA LYS A 107 2.20 5.43 19.11
C LYS A 107 2.44 3.92 19.26
N SER A 108 1.60 3.21 20.00
CA SER A 108 1.66 1.77 20.21
C SER A 108 1.54 0.99 18.90
N GLY A 109 0.59 1.36 18.03
CA GLY A 109 0.39 0.76 16.71
C GLY A 109 1.60 0.96 15.80
N VAL A 110 2.19 2.16 15.80
CA VAL A 110 3.41 2.47 15.02
C VAL A 110 4.60 1.63 15.50
N ILE A 111 4.81 1.51 16.81
CA ILE A 111 5.90 0.70 17.37
C ILE A 111 5.72 -0.78 17.00
N ALA A 112 4.50 -1.30 17.11
CA ALA A 112 4.19 -2.68 16.76
C ALA A 112 4.42 -2.96 15.26
N ALA A 113 4.03 -2.04 14.39
CA ALA A 113 4.31 -2.17 12.96
C ALA A 113 5.82 -2.12 12.66
N ALA A 114 6.54 -1.17 13.27
CA ALA A 114 7.98 -1.03 13.09
C ALA A 114 8.78 -2.27 13.51
N ALA A 115 8.32 -2.99 14.54
CA ALA A 115 8.94 -4.24 14.97
C ALA A 115 8.93 -5.34 13.88
N GLY A 116 7.92 -5.33 13.00
CA GLY A 116 7.81 -6.26 11.87
C GLY A 116 8.37 -5.73 10.55
N LEU A 117 8.43 -4.39 10.39
CA LEU A 117 8.98 -3.72 9.21
C LEU A 117 10.47 -3.42 9.39
N SER A 118 11.28 -4.47 9.40
CA SER A 118 12.72 -4.43 9.74
C SER A 118 13.59 -3.50 8.88
N ALA A 119 13.13 -3.13 7.69
CA ALA A 119 13.85 -2.25 6.77
C ALA A 119 13.50 -0.76 6.89
N LEU A 120 12.61 -0.37 7.82
CA LEU A 120 12.20 1.03 7.99
C LEU A 120 13.39 1.91 8.38
N THR A 121 13.48 3.06 7.71
CA THR A 121 14.40 4.14 8.06
C THR A 121 13.60 5.23 8.77
N TYR A 122 14.05 5.64 9.96
CA TYR A 122 13.42 6.62 10.83
C TYR A 122 13.97 8.03 10.63
#